data_AF-A0A445BXM7-F1
#
_entry.id   AF-A0A445BXM7-F1
#
_cell.length_a   1.000
_cell.length_b   1.000
_cell.length_c   1.000
_cell.angle_alpha   90.00
_cell.angle_beta   90.00
_cell.angle_gamma   90.00
#
_symmetry.space_group_name_H-M   'P 1'
#
loop_
_entity.id
_entity.type
_entity.pdbx_description
1 polymer ?
#
loop_
_entity_poly.entity_id
_entity_poly.type
_entity_poly.pdbx_seq_one_letter_code
_entity_poly.pdbx_strand_id
1 'polypeptide(L)'
;MLAGAVGDFTRSLVSTKPNHLWVRKLHFAGLTYLVKLYKRVLLVATGSGICVFLSFLLQKRQHHVDVYLIWVAKDIETNFGKEIVELVRNYPKEKVIVHDTGVCGRPNVGEMSVEGATTWNCEVVIVTSNPQGSKDVVRACKKAKIPAFGPIWDS
;
A
#
# COMPACT_ATOMS: atom_id res chain seq x y z
N MET A 1 6.37 5.08 -13.51
CA MET A 1 5.69 5.95 -12.51
C MET A 1 4.22 5.59 -12.55
N LEU A 2 3.58 5.43 -11.40
CA LEU A 2 2.12 5.31 -11.31
C LEU A 2 1.61 6.61 -10.67
N ALA A 3 0.62 7.24 -11.32
CA ALA A 3 0.07 8.52 -10.87
C ALA A 3 -1.47 8.44 -10.90
N GLY A 4 -2.10 8.69 -9.75
CA GLY A 4 -3.55 8.82 -9.68
C GLY A 4 -4.00 10.18 -10.23
N ALA A 5 -4.96 10.18 -11.16
CA ALA A 5 -5.48 11.39 -11.81
C ALA A 5 -6.45 12.17 -10.89
N VAL A 6 -5.91 12.78 -9.83
CA VAL A 6 -6.67 13.47 -8.77
C VAL A 6 -6.68 14.99 -8.88
N GLY A 7 -5.72 15.60 -9.58
CA GLY A 7 -5.63 17.06 -9.76
C GLY A 7 -5.08 17.43 -11.13
N ASP A 8 -5.05 18.72 -11.46
CA ASP A 8 -4.72 19.18 -12.82
C ASP A 8 -3.36 18.67 -13.32
N PHE A 9 -2.35 18.73 -12.46
CA PHE A 9 -1.02 18.20 -12.78
C PHE A 9 -1.04 16.69 -13.03
N THR A 10 -1.64 15.89 -12.15
CA THR A 10 -1.63 14.43 -12.32
C THR A 10 -2.56 13.96 -13.44
N ARG A 11 -3.65 14.69 -13.70
CA ARG A 11 -4.54 14.46 -14.84
C ARG A 11 -3.81 14.72 -16.15
N SER A 12 -3.07 15.82 -16.26
CA SER A 12 -2.29 16.12 -17.47
C SER A 12 -1.20 15.10 -17.73
N LEU A 13 -0.55 14.56 -16.69
CA LEU A 13 0.42 13.46 -16.82
C LEU A 13 -0.20 12.20 -17.47
N VAL A 14 -1.48 11.95 -17.24
CA VAL A 14 -2.20 10.78 -17.78
C VAL A 14 -2.80 11.08 -19.16
N SER A 15 -3.45 12.23 -19.33
CA SER A 15 -4.14 12.59 -20.58
C SER A 15 -3.19 13.10 -21.67
N THR A 16 -2.08 13.73 -21.28
CA THR A 16 -1.16 14.42 -22.19
C THR A 16 0.26 14.05 -21.80
N LYS A 17 0.65 12.83 -22.15
CA LYS A 17 1.93 12.24 -21.75
C LYS A 17 3.12 13.13 -22.18
N PRO A 18 3.93 13.64 -21.24
CA PRO A 18 5.06 14.50 -21.57
C PRO A 18 6.24 13.67 -22.11
N ASN A 19 7.03 14.28 -23.00
CA ASN A 19 8.27 13.68 -23.51
C ASN A 19 9.43 13.74 -22.50
N HIS A 20 9.37 14.68 -21.55
CA HIS A 20 10.39 14.87 -20.53
C HIS A 20 9.74 15.19 -19.18
N LEU A 21 10.31 14.68 -18.09
CA LEU A 21 9.92 15.01 -16.72
C LEU A 21 11.15 15.43 -15.92
N TRP A 22 11.06 16.57 -15.26
CA TRP A 22 12.08 17.01 -14.31
C TRP A 22 11.83 16.32 -12.97
N VAL A 23 12.77 15.47 -12.54
CA VAL A 23 12.66 14.72 -11.30
C VAL A 23 13.74 15.15 -10.31
N ARG A 24 13.38 15.23 -9.03
CA ARG A 24 14.36 15.42 -7.96
C ARG A 24 15.14 14.12 -7.76
N LYS A 25 16.48 14.19 -7.76
CA LYS A 25 17.36 13.03 -7.54
C LYS A 25 17.50 12.61 -6.06
N LEU A 26 17.10 13.47 -5.13
CA LEU A 26 17.16 13.16 -3.70
C LEU A 26 15.98 12.26 -3.31
N HIS A 27 16.29 11.08 -2.79
CA HIS A 27 15.31 10.14 -2.25
C HIS A 27 15.30 10.23 -0.72
N PHE A 28 14.16 10.62 -0.15
CA PHE A 28 13.99 10.69 1.31
C PHE A 28 13.67 9.32 1.91
N ALA A 29 14.01 9.14 3.18
CA ALA A 29 13.55 7.98 3.94
C ALA A 29 12.03 8.07 4.12
N GLY A 30 11.30 7.27 3.34
CA GLY A 30 9.85 7.17 3.41
C GLY A 30 9.37 6.10 4.39
N LEU A 31 8.06 5.92 4.45
CA LEU A 31 7.39 4.96 5.35
C LEU A 31 7.93 3.52 5.24
N THR A 32 8.37 3.11 4.04
CA THR A 32 8.96 1.78 3.79
C THR A 32 10.27 1.52 4.54
N TYR A 33 10.97 2.55 5.03
CA TYR A 33 12.16 2.35 5.85
C TYR A 33 11.83 1.71 7.20
N LEU A 34 10.63 1.94 7.74
CA LEU A 34 10.18 1.33 8.99
C LEU A 34 10.11 -0.20 8.89
N VAL A 35 9.88 -0.75 7.69
CA VAL A 35 9.78 -2.21 7.47
C VAL A 35 11.05 -2.93 7.95
N LYS A 36 12.22 -2.30 7.79
CA LYS A 36 13.51 -2.91 8.17
C LYS A 36 13.75 -2.98 9.68
N LEU A 37 12.89 -2.37 10.49
CA LEU A 37 12.99 -2.38 11.95
C LEU A 37 12.32 -3.60 12.61
N TYR A 38 11.63 -4.42 11.82
CA TYR A 38 10.81 -5.53 12.29
C TYR A 38 11.15 -6.81 11.52
N LYS A 39 10.74 -7.96 12.07
CA LYS A 39 10.82 -9.29 11.45
C LYS A 39 9.54 -9.67 10.73
N ARG A 40 8.36 -9.22 11.19
CA ARG A 40 7.07 -9.48 10.55
C ARG A 40 6.22 -8.22 10.42
N VAL A 41 5.91 -7.83 9.20
CA VAL A 41 5.24 -6.55 8.90
C VAL A 41 4.02 -6.78 8.01
N LEU A 42 2.90 -6.19 8.38
CA LEU A 42 1.74 -6.08 7.50
C LEU A 42 1.71 -4.70 6.82
N LEU A 43 1.77 -4.70 5.49
CA LEU A 43 1.58 -3.52 4.66
C LEU A 43 0.11 -3.44 4.22
N VAL A 44 -0.54 -2.30 4.44
CA VAL A 44 -1.94 -2.07 4.08
C VAL A 44 -2.02 -0.91 3.11
N ALA A 45 -2.33 -1.20 1.84
CA ALA A 45 -2.46 -0.19 0.80
C ALA A 45 -3.92 -0.04 0.36
N THR A 46 -4.38 1.19 0.20
CA THR A 46 -5.63 1.47 -0.52
C THR A 46 -5.39 2.26 -1.80
N GLY A 47 -6.02 1.88 -2.90
CA GLY A 47 -5.88 2.58 -4.18
C GLY A 47 -4.41 2.67 -4.61
N SER A 48 -3.97 3.87 -5.01
CA SER A 48 -2.59 4.17 -5.43
C SER A 48 -1.56 4.15 -4.30
N GLY A 49 -1.97 3.99 -3.03
CA GLY A 49 -1.05 3.79 -1.92
C GLY A 49 -0.09 2.61 -2.12
N ILE A 50 -0.51 1.60 -2.90
CA ILE A 50 0.31 0.43 -3.25
C ILE A 50 1.67 0.80 -3.86
N CYS A 51 1.78 1.94 -4.53
CA CYS A 51 3.01 2.39 -5.18
C CYS A 51 4.14 2.64 -4.19
N VAL A 52 3.81 3.09 -2.97
CA VAL A 52 4.77 3.26 -1.89
C VAL A 52 5.43 1.92 -1.57
N PHE A 53 4.62 0.87 -1.43
CA PHE A 53 5.12 -0.47 -1.07
C PHE A 53 5.73 -1.23 -2.24
N LEU A 54 5.24 -1.07 -3.47
CA LEU A 54 5.86 -1.70 -4.65
C LEU A 54 7.33 -1.28 -4.80
N SER A 55 7.65 -0.02 -4.49
CA SER A 55 9.05 0.44 -4.51
C SER A 55 9.96 -0.38 -3.59
N PHE A 56 9.43 -0.88 -2.48
CA PHE A 56 10.12 -1.74 -1.53
C PHE A 56 10.07 -3.21 -1.97
N LEU A 57 8.89 -3.73 -2.32
CA LEU A 57 8.70 -5.13 -2.73
C LEU A 57 9.50 -5.52 -3.98
N LEU A 58 9.75 -4.56 -4.89
CA LEU A 58 10.57 -4.78 -6.09
C LEU A 58 12.07 -4.90 -5.80
N GLN A 59 12.54 -4.48 -4.63
CA GLN A 59 13.95 -4.60 -4.24
C GLN A 59 14.24 -6.02 -3.75
N LYS A 60 14.35 -6.96 -4.70
CA LYS A 60 14.52 -8.44 -4.49
C LYS A 60 15.70 -8.88 -3.61
N ARG A 61 16.56 -7.98 -3.11
CA ARG A 61 17.88 -8.30 -2.53
C ARG A 61 18.00 -8.22 -1.02
N GLN A 62 16.95 -7.84 -0.34
CA GLN A 62 16.90 -7.90 1.12
C GLN A 62 15.54 -8.58 1.36
N HIS A 63 15.37 -9.48 2.31
CA HIS A 63 14.95 -9.07 3.63
C HIS A 63 14.99 -10.30 4.53
N HIS A 64 15.62 -10.17 5.69
CA HIS A 64 15.35 -11.00 6.87
C HIS A 64 13.98 -10.67 7.50
N VAL A 65 13.07 -10.08 6.71
CA VAL A 65 11.78 -9.56 7.13
C VAL A 65 10.72 -10.29 6.33
N ASP A 66 9.76 -10.86 7.03
CA ASP A 66 8.60 -11.48 6.46
C ASP A 66 7.49 -10.42 6.31
N VAL A 67 7.06 -10.20 5.07
CA VAL A 67 6.19 -9.08 4.70
C VAL A 67 4.88 -9.63 4.17
N TYR A 68 3.79 -9.12 4.71
CA TYR A 68 2.43 -9.43 4.32
C TYR A 68 1.80 -8.20 3.70
N LEU A 69 0.89 -8.39 2.74
CA LEU A 69 0.28 -7.29 2.00
C LEU A 69 -1.24 -7.45 1.98
N ILE A 70 -1.95 -6.39 2.33
CA ILE A 70 -3.36 -6.19 2.01
C ILE A 70 -3.44 -5.02 1.04
N TRP A 71 -3.98 -5.26 -0.15
CA TRP A 71 -4.24 -4.22 -1.14
C TRP A 71 -5.73 -4.14 -1.45
N VAL A 72 -6.34 -3.00 -1.11
CA VAL A 72 -7.76 -2.71 -1.35
C VAL A 72 -7.89 -1.61 -2.39
N ALA A 73 -8.45 -1.88 -3.55
CA ALA A 73 -8.61 -0.88 -4.60
C ALA A 73 -9.83 -1.17 -5.47
N LYS A 74 -10.33 -0.16 -6.18
CA LYS A 74 -11.48 -0.29 -7.08
C LYS A 74 -11.00 -0.61 -8.49
N ASP A 75 -11.65 -1.58 -9.15
CA ASP A 75 -11.43 -1.95 -10.56
C ASP A 75 -9.94 -2.10 -10.86
N ILE A 76 -9.30 -3.01 -10.11
CA ILE A 76 -7.84 -3.05 -9.96
C ILE A 76 -7.13 -3.21 -11.30
N GLU A 77 -7.51 -4.20 -12.09
CA GLU A 77 -6.86 -4.46 -13.38
C GLU A 77 -7.08 -3.31 -14.36
N THR A 78 -8.27 -2.71 -14.35
CA THR A 78 -8.63 -1.56 -15.19
C THR A 78 -7.82 -0.31 -14.83
N ASN A 79 -7.64 -0.02 -13.53
CA ASN A 79 -7.01 1.22 -13.07
C ASN A 79 -5.49 1.14 -12.93
N PHE A 80 -4.94 -0.05 -12.67
CA PHE A 80 -3.51 -0.24 -12.39
C PHE A 80 -2.78 -0.99 -13.52
N GLY A 81 -3.52 -1.61 -14.43
CA GLY A 81 -2.97 -2.37 -15.54
C GLY A 81 -2.46 -3.76 -15.12
N LYS A 82 -2.35 -4.63 -16.13
CA LYS A 82 -1.93 -6.03 -15.95
C LYS A 82 -0.55 -6.16 -15.31
N GLU A 83 0.39 -5.30 -15.66
CA GLU A 83 1.76 -5.33 -15.15
C GLU A 83 1.82 -5.23 -13.62
N ILE A 84 1.10 -4.27 -13.03
CA ILE A 84 1.06 -4.10 -11.57
C ILE A 84 0.33 -5.25 -10.90
N VAL A 85 -0.76 -5.71 -11.51
CA VAL A 85 -1.52 -6.85 -11.00
C VAL A 85 -0.69 -8.12 -11.03
N GLU A 86 0.07 -8.38 -12.08
CA GLU A 86 0.99 -9.52 -12.19
C GLU A 86 2.11 -9.43 -11.17
N LEU A 87 2.68 -8.24 -10.93
CA LEU A 87 3.67 -8.04 -9.88
C LEU A 87 3.14 -8.44 -8.50
N VAL A 88 1.90 -8.05 -8.17
CA VAL A 88 1.27 -8.43 -6.90
C VAL A 88 0.84 -9.91 -6.89
N ARG A 89 0.32 -10.44 -8.01
CA ARG A 89 -0.07 -11.86 -8.14
C ARG A 89 1.12 -12.82 -8.03
N ASN A 90 2.32 -12.37 -8.41
CA ASN A 90 3.56 -13.12 -8.25
C ASN A 90 4.10 -13.12 -6.81
N TYR A 91 3.50 -12.33 -5.92
CA TYR A 91 3.78 -12.41 -4.49
C TYR A 91 3.20 -13.70 -3.89
N PRO A 92 3.84 -14.33 -2.88
CA PRO A 92 3.32 -15.56 -2.29
C PRO A 92 1.87 -15.40 -1.81
N LYS A 93 0.97 -16.26 -2.30
CA LYS A 93 -0.49 -16.12 -2.12
C LYS A 93 -0.90 -16.17 -0.64
N GLU A 94 -0.17 -16.92 0.17
CA GLU A 94 -0.37 -17.02 1.61
C GLU A 94 0.04 -15.74 2.37
N LYS A 95 0.68 -14.79 1.68
CA LYS A 95 1.16 -13.51 2.24
C LYS A 95 0.48 -12.28 1.64
N VAL A 96 -0.47 -12.45 0.74
CA VAL A 96 -1.15 -11.32 0.08
C VAL A 96 -2.65 -11.51 0.03
N ILE A 97 -3.37 -10.43 0.33
CA ILE A 97 -4.79 -10.28 0.09
C ILE A 97 -4.95 -9.12 -0.89
N VAL A 98 -5.61 -9.39 -2.02
CA VAL A 98 -6.01 -8.38 -2.99
C VAL A 98 -7.54 -8.30 -3.00
N HIS A 99 -8.07 -7.15 -2.61
CA HIS A 99 -9.51 -6.91 -2.52
C HIS A 99 -9.95 -5.87 -3.54
N ASP A 100 -10.61 -6.33 -4.61
CA ASP A 100 -11.21 -5.43 -5.59
C ASP A 100 -12.60 -4.95 -5.11
N THR A 101 -12.72 -3.67 -4.79
CA THR A 101 -13.97 -3.10 -4.30
C THR A 101 -15.05 -2.95 -5.37
N GLY A 102 -14.69 -2.98 -6.65
CA GLY A 102 -15.64 -2.99 -7.76
C GLY A 102 -16.38 -4.33 -7.89
N VAL A 103 -15.74 -5.42 -7.44
CA VAL A 103 -16.28 -6.78 -7.48
C VAL A 103 -16.88 -7.19 -6.13
N CYS A 104 -16.16 -6.97 -5.05
CA CYS A 104 -16.49 -7.48 -3.72
C CYS A 104 -17.14 -6.43 -2.79
N GLY A 105 -17.37 -5.20 -3.28
CA GLY A 105 -17.79 -4.07 -2.46
C GLY A 105 -16.67 -3.54 -1.55
N ARG A 106 -16.93 -2.45 -0.83
CA ARG A 106 -15.93 -1.81 0.04
C ARG A 106 -15.85 -2.50 1.40
N PRO A 107 -14.70 -3.04 1.82
CA PRO A 107 -14.57 -3.71 3.10
C PRO A 107 -14.29 -2.72 4.24
N ASN A 108 -14.43 -3.18 5.48
CA ASN A 108 -13.84 -2.50 6.63
C ASN A 108 -12.33 -2.78 6.66
N VAL A 109 -11.54 -1.86 6.09
CA VAL A 109 -10.08 -2.01 5.98
C VAL A 109 -9.42 -2.08 7.37
N GLY A 110 -9.98 -1.41 8.38
CA GLY A 110 -9.46 -1.45 9.74
C GLY A 110 -9.57 -2.83 10.38
N GLU A 111 -10.75 -3.45 10.30
CA GLU A 111 -10.98 -4.82 10.77
C GLU A 111 -10.12 -5.82 10.01
N MET A 112 -10.09 -5.73 8.68
CA MET A 112 -9.26 -6.58 7.82
C MET A 112 -7.77 -6.47 8.17
N SER A 113 -7.29 -5.27 8.53
CA SER A 113 -5.91 -5.05 8.97
C SER A 113 -5.61 -5.72 10.31
N VAL A 114 -6.55 -5.63 11.28
CA VAL A 114 -6.41 -6.28 12.59
C VAL A 114 -6.42 -7.80 12.45
N GLU A 115 -7.34 -8.33 11.64
CA GLU A 115 -7.45 -9.77 11.38
C GLU A 115 -6.20 -10.31 10.67
N GLY A 116 -5.74 -9.63 9.61
CA GLY A 116 -4.53 -10.01 8.90
C GLY A 116 -3.30 -9.96 9.80
N ALA A 117 -3.12 -8.89 10.57
CA ALA A 117 -1.99 -8.75 11.49
C ALA A 117 -1.98 -9.83 12.57
N THR A 118 -3.16 -10.22 13.08
CA THR A 118 -3.30 -11.27 14.07
C THR A 118 -3.01 -12.65 13.47
N THR A 119 -3.64 -12.96 12.33
CA THR A 119 -3.49 -14.25 11.62
C THR A 119 -2.05 -14.51 11.21
N TRP A 120 -1.37 -13.50 10.69
CA TRP A 120 0.03 -13.59 10.29
C TRP A 120 1.03 -13.27 11.40
N ASN A 121 0.53 -12.97 12.61
CA ASN A 121 1.33 -12.66 13.79
C ASN A 121 2.38 -11.56 13.52
N CYS A 122 1.92 -10.46 12.90
CA CYS A 122 2.74 -9.32 12.54
C CYS A 122 3.06 -8.45 13.76
N GLU A 123 4.29 -7.92 13.81
CA GLU A 123 4.75 -7.04 14.88
C GLU A 123 4.24 -5.60 14.71
N VAL A 124 3.93 -5.22 13.46
CA VAL A 124 3.48 -3.88 13.11
C VAL A 124 2.62 -3.88 11.84
N VAL A 125 1.68 -2.93 11.78
CA VAL A 125 0.93 -2.57 10.59
C VAL A 125 1.43 -1.25 10.03
N ILE A 126 1.69 -1.19 8.74
CA ILE A 126 2.07 0.04 8.05
C ILE A 126 1.04 0.32 6.96
N VAL A 127 0.29 1.42 7.09
CA VAL A 127 -0.81 1.76 6.19
C VAL A 127 -0.49 2.95 5.31
N THR A 128 -0.88 2.86 4.05
CA THR A 128 -0.95 3.98 3.10
C THR A 128 -2.37 4.03 2.52
N SER A 129 -3.13 5.03 2.94
CA SER A 129 -4.49 5.28 2.48
C SER A 129 -4.72 6.79 2.41
N ASN A 130 -5.95 7.19 2.06
CA ASN A 130 -6.39 8.56 2.27
C ASN A 130 -6.47 8.88 3.79
N PRO A 131 -6.59 10.15 4.20
CA PRO A 131 -6.46 10.53 5.61
C PRO A 131 -7.46 9.82 6.53
N GLN A 132 -8.68 9.59 6.04
CA GLN A 132 -9.71 8.88 6.80
C GLN A 132 -9.36 7.38 6.94
N GLY A 133 -9.02 6.71 5.83
CA GLY A 133 -8.66 5.29 5.84
C GLY A 133 -7.43 5.00 6.69
N SER A 134 -6.41 5.85 6.62
CA SER A 134 -5.21 5.73 7.47
C SER A 134 -5.57 5.89 8.95
N LYS A 135 -6.41 6.88 9.30
CA LYS A 135 -6.91 7.07 10.68
C LYS A 135 -7.69 5.86 11.17
N ASP A 136 -8.56 5.29 10.33
CA ASP A 136 -9.41 4.17 10.71
C ASP A 136 -8.58 2.90 10.96
N VAL A 137 -7.61 2.59 10.09
CA VAL A 137 -6.68 1.47 10.29
C VAL A 137 -5.87 1.65 11.57
N VAL A 138 -5.23 2.83 11.76
CA VAL A 138 -4.42 3.10 12.96
C VAL A 138 -5.27 3.00 14.24
N ARG A 139 -6.51 3.50 14.23
CA ARG A 139 -7.43 3.40 15.38
C ARG A 139 -7.85 1.96 15.66
N ALA A 140 -8.17 1.18 14.64
CA ALA A 140 -8.54 -0.22 14.78
C ALA A 140 -7.38 -1.04 15.37
N CYS A 141 -6.18 -0.90 14.81
CA CYS A 141 -4.97 -1.54 15.34
C CYS A 141 -4.68 -1.11 16.78
N LYS A 142 -4.79 0.19 17.10
CA LYS A 142 -4.62 0.69 18.48
C LYS A 142 -5.61 0.05 19.45
N LYS A 143 -6.89 -0.08 19.07
CA LYS A 143 -7.92 -0.76 19.89
C LYS A 143 -7.56 -2.23 20.12
N ALA A 144 -6.97 -2.88 19.12
CA ALA A 144 -6.49 -4.26 19.19
C ALA A 144 -5.09 -4.42 19.83
N LYS A 145 -4.47 -3.34 20.32
CA LYS A 145 -3.10 -3.32 20.87
C LYS A 145 -2.01 -3.75 19.86
N ILE A 146 -2.23 -3.51 18.58
CA ILE A 146 -1.28 -3.76 17.50
C ILE A 146 -0.61 -2.43 17.11
N PRO A 147 0.73 -2.33 17.12
CA PRO A 147 1.44 -1.15 16.64
C PRO A 147 1.09 -0.84 15.19
N ALA A 148 0.79 0.42 14.87
CA ALA A 148 0.46 0.84 13.52
C ALA A 148 0.99 2.23 13.15
N PHE A 149 1.48 2.38 11.92
CA PHE A 149 1.99 3.64 11.38
C PHE A 149 1.35 3.95 10.02
N GLY A 150 1.05 5.22 9.77
CA GLY A 150 0.59 5.68 8.47
C GLY A 150 0.54 7.21 8.42
N PRO A 151 0.48 7.81 7.23
CA PRO A 151 0.27 9.24 7.09
C PRO A 151 -1.16 9.57 7.58
N ILE A 152 -1.29 10.48 8.53
CA ILE A 152 -2.59 10.85 9.15
C ILE A 152 -3.00 12.28 8.77
N TRP A 153 -2.04 13.12 8.37
CA TRP A 153 -2.22 14.56 8.18
C TRP A 153 -2.08 15.03 6.72
N ASP A 154 -1.34 14.28 5.89
CA ASP A 154 -0.90 14.68 4.54
C ASP A 154 -1.18 13.62 3.46
N SER A 155 -2.22 12.79 3.66
CA SER A 155 -2.56 11.66 2.78
C SER A 155 -3.53 12.00 1.64
#